data_AF-A0A392P9D0-F1
#
_entry.id   AF-A0A392P9D0-F1
#
_cell.length_a   1.000
_cell.length_b   1.000
_cell.length_c   1.000
_cell.angle_alpha   90.00
_cell.angle_beta   90.00
_cell.angle_gamma   90.00
#
_symmetry.space_group_name_H-M   'P 1'
#
loop_
_entity.id
_entity.type
_entity.pdbx_description
1 polymer ?
#
loop_
_entity_poly.entity_id
_entity_poly.type
_entity_poly.pdbx_seq_one_letter_code
_entity_poly.pdbx_strand_id
1 'polypeptide(L)'
;GSSFCSHDLDNILLENLGDTRTLQAVFELEALVLTGHCSEKDHDPPRGLQLILGTKTSPHLVDTLVMANLGYWQMKVSPGVWFLQLAPGRSSELYIFKEDDDGSKNKQSSKLITINSLRGKVVHMEVVKRKGKEHEKLLIPDDDDNLQDKKKGSGWNSNLLKWASGFISSSEQSKNAESNSP
;
A
#
# COMPACT_ATOMS: atom_id res chain seq x y z
N GLY A 1 3.95 8.06 -14.22
CA GLY A 1 3.20 8.09 -15.47
C GLY A 1 4.13 8.44 -16.61
N SER A 2 4.30 7.52 -17.56
CA SER A 2 4.94 7.79 -18.84
C SER A 2 4.02 8.67 -19.68
N SER A 3 4.37 9.94 -19.85
CA SER A 3 3.71 10.83 -20.81
C SER A 3 4.57 10.93 -22.06
N PHE A 4 4.02 10.62 -23.23
CA PHE A 4 4.71 10.90 -24.48
C PHE A 4 4.37 12.33 -24.91
N CYS A 5 5.34 13.23 -24.76
CA CYS A 5 5.26 14.60 -25.26
C CYS A 5 6.68 15.07 -25.62
N SER A 6 6.83 15.78 -26.74
CA SER A 6 8.08 16.42 -27.14
C SER A 6 8.33 17.77 -26.44
N HIS A 7 7.42 18.19 -25.58
CA HIS A 7 7.44 19.49 -24.89
C HIS A 7 7.31 19.29 -23.37
N ASP A 8 7.73 20.29 -22.62
CA ASP A 8 7.49 20.38 -21.18
C ASP A 8 5.99 20.63 -20.92
N LEU A 9 5.35 19.70 -20.20
CA LEU A 9 3.92 19.79 -19.87
C LEU A 9 3.64 20.73 -18.69
N ASP A 10 4.66 21.04 -17.87
CA ASP A 10 4.51 21.97 -16.75
C ASP A 10 4.56 23.44 -17.23
N ASN A 11 5.24 23.69 -18.35
CA ASN A 11 5.44 25.03 -18.92
C ASN A 11 5.15 25.05 -20.43
N ILE A 12 3.86 25.01 -20.79
CA ILE A 12 3.45 25.09 -22.20
C ILE A 12 3.52 26.54 -22.71
N LEU A 13 4.48 26.84 -23.56
CA LEU A 13 4.59 28.12 -24.29
C LEU A 13 4.22 27.93 -25.76
N LEU A 14 3.02 28.38 -26.15
CA LEU A 14 2.50 28.19 -27.52
C LEU A 14 3.31 28.95 -28.58
N GLU A 15 3.97 30.05 -28.21
CA GLU A 15 4.87 30.79 -29.10
C GLU A 15 6.11 30.00 -29.52
N ASN A 16 6.52 29.02 -28.69
CA ASN A 16 7.69 28.18 -28.94
C ASN A 16 7.38 26.96 -29.82
N LEU A 17 6.13 26.81 -30.29
CA LEU A 17 5.73 25.74 -31.21
C LEU A 17 6.27 25.92 -32.64
N GLY A 18 6.83 27.10 -32.95
CA GLY A 18 7.38 27.43 -34.27
C GLY A 18 6.31 27.33 -35.36
N ASP A 19 6.60 26.60 -36.43
CA ASP A 19 5.67 26.37 -37.56
C ASP A 19 4.56 25.35 -37.21
N THR A 20 4.66 24.67 -36.07
CA THR A 20 3.69 23.65 -35.66
C THR A 20 2.50 24.31 -34.99
N ARG A 21 1.29 24.08 -35.52
CA ARG A 21 0.07 24.75 -35.05
C ARG A 21 -0.61 24.06 -33.86
N THR A 22 -0.16 22.87 -33.48
CA THR A 22 -0.78 22.02 -32.46
C THR A 22 0.27 21.30 -31.61
N LEU A 23 0.09 21.33 -30.29
CA LEU A 23 0.83 20.49 -29.34
C LEU A 23 0.04 19.19 -29.10
N GLN A 24 0.71 18.05 -29.17
CA GLN A 24 0.13 16.75 -28.85
C GLN A 24 0.81 16.15 -27.61
N ALA A 25 0.01 15.65 -26.67
CA ALA A 25 0.45 14.94 -25.49
C ALA A 25 -0.40 13.68 -25.32
N VAL A 26 0.23 12.56 -24.97
CA VAL A 26 -0.45 11.30 -24.67
C VAL A 26 -0.19 10.94 -23.22
N PHE A 27 -1.26 10.74 -22.46
CA PHE A 27 -1.22 10.35 -21.05
C PHE A 27 -1.61 8.88 -20.88
N GLU A 28 -0.93 8.21 -19.95
CA GLU A 28 -1.20 6.83 -19.59
C GLU A 28 -1.87 6.77 -18.20
N LEU A 29 -2.95 5.99 -18.11
CA LEU A 29 -3.53 5.63 -16.82
C LEU A 29 -2.67 4.54 -16.15
N GLU A 30 -1.76 4.95 -15.27
CA GLU A 30 -0.82 4.04 -14.59
C GLU A 30 -1.51 3.10 -13.59
N ALA A 31 -2.48 3.62 -12.83
CA ALA A 31 -3.19 2.85 -11.82
C ALA A 31 -4.52 3.50 -11.43
N LEU A 32 -5.43 2.67 -10.92
CA LEU A 32 -6.60 3.10 -10.17
C LEU A 32 -6.26 3.18 -8.67
N VAL A 33 -7.09 3.92 -7.93
CA VAL A 33 -6.92 4.06 -6.48
C VAL A 33 -7.91 3.15 -5.75
N LEU A 34 -7.39 2.26 -4.91
CA LEU A 34 -8.13 1.57 -3.87
C LEU A 34 -7.87 2.29 -2.55
N THR A 35 -8.93 2.76 -1.91
CA THR A 35 -8.86 3.41 -0.60
C THR A 35 -9.69 2.65 0.41
N GLY A 36 -9.49 2.95 1.68
CA GLY A 36 -10.41 2.49 2.69
C GLY A 36 -10.20 3.10 4.06
N HIS A 37 -11.06 2.67 4.97
CA HIS A 37 -11.05 3.04 6.37
C HIS A 37 -11.07 1.77 7.22
N CYS A 38 -10.14 1.69 8.17
CA CYS A 38 -10.05 0.60 9.12
C CYS A 38 -10.43 1.07 10.54
N SER A 39 -11.41 0.42 11.14
CA SER A 39 -11.80 0.65 12.53
C SER A 39 -11.40 -0.52 13.44
N GLU A 40 -11.19 -0.22 14.72
CA GLU A 40 -11.11 -1.19 15.81
C GLU A 40 -12.28 -0.94 16.76
N LYS A 41 -12.97 -1.99 17.20
CA LYS A 41 -14.15 -1.84 18.05
C LYS A 41 -13.79 -1.15 19.37
N ASP A 42 -14.55 -0.12 19.74
CA ASP A 42 -14.42 0.64 20.99
C ASP A 42 -13.04 1.33 21.18
N HIS A 43 -12.27 1.46 20.10
CA HIS A 43 -10.93 2.04 20.11
C HIS A 43 -10.72 3.00 18.92
N ASP A 44 -9.66 3.81 19.02
CA ASP A 44 -9.17 4.58 17.88
C ASP A 44 -8.75 3.63 16.73
N PRO A 45 -8.75 4.11 15.48
CA PRO A 45 -8.24 3.33 14.36
C PRO A 45 -6.85 2.73 14.64
N PRO A 46 -6.58 1.49 14.20
CA PRO A 46 -5.35 0.77 14.53
C PRO A 46 -4.16 1.33 13.74
N ARG A 47 -3.64 2.49 14.17
CA ARG A 47 -2.55 3.22 13.51
C ARG A 47 -1.32 2.34 13.34
N GLY A 48 -0.83 2.24 12.12
CA GLY A 48 0.34 1.44 11.77
C GLY A 48 0.02 -0.02 11.47
N LEU A 49 -1.26 -0.42 11.45
CA LEU A 49 -1.67 -1.74 10.98
C LEU A 49 -1.29 -1.89 9.51
N GLN A 50 -0.44 -2.87 9.23
CA GLN A 50 0.08 -3.12 7.91
C GLN A 50 -0.87 -4.03 7.14
N LEU A 51 -1.12 -3.66 5.90
CA LEU A 51 -2.00 -4.36 4.97
C LEU A 51 -1.20 -4.74 3.74
N ILE A 52 -1.50 -5.90 3.18
CA ILE A 52 -0.97 -6.35 1.90
C ILE A 52 -2.11 -6.67 0.95
N LEU A 53 -1.86 -6.45 -0.33
CA LEU A 53 -2.79 -6.71 -1.40
C LEU A 53 -2.07 -7.50 -2.49
N GLY A 54 -2.73 -8.54 -2.98
CA GLY A 54 -2.19 -9.36 -4.05
C GLY A 54 -3.27 -10.12 -4.81
N THR A 55 -2.82 -10.96 -5.73
CA THR A 55 -3.67 -11.88 -6.48
C THR A 55 -3.55 -13.29 -5.88
N LYS A 56 -4.32 -14.24 -6.41
CA LYS A 56 -4.23 -15.65 -5.99
C LYS A 56 -2.84 -16.25 -6.26
N THR A 57 -2.15 -15.80 -7.30
CA THR A 57 -0.83 -16.31 -7.72
C THR A 57 0.33 -15.53 -7.10
N SER A 58 0.15 -14.23 -6.84
CA SER A 58 1.12 -13.40 -6.12
C SER A 58 0.43 -12.70 -4.95
N PRO A 59 0.43 -13.31 -3.75
CA PRO A 59 -0.34 -12.81 -2.59
C PRO A 59 0.12 -11.46 -2.04
N HIS A 60 1.31 -10.99 -2.42
CA HIS A 60 1.92 -9.78 -1.90
C HIS A 60 2.52 -8.97 -3.06
N LEU A 61 1.77 -7.98 -3.54
CA LEU A 61 2.17 -7.11 -4.66
C LEU A 61 2.29 -5.65 -4.24
N VAL A 62 1.38 -5.21 -3.37
CA VAL A 62 1.33 -3.85 -2.84
C VAL A 62 1.02 -3.95 -1.37
N ASP A 63 1.58 -3.05 -0.60
CA ASP A 63 1.34 -2.93 0.82
C ASP A 63 1.08 -1.47 1.20
N THR A 64 0.53 -1.27 2.39
CA THR A 64 0.35 0.04 2.99
C THR A 64 0.13 -0.11 4.50
N LEU A 65 -0.03 1.00 5.19
CA LEU A 65 -0.42 1.03 6.60
C LEU A 65 -1.67 1.86 6.83
N VAL A 66 -2.38 1.53 7.90
CA VAL A 66 -3.53 2.30 8.39
C VAL A 66 -3.05 3.56 9.10
N MET A 67 -3.55 4.71 8.66
CA MET A 67 -3.26 6.01 9.25
C MET A 67 -4.10 6.26 10.51
N ALA A 68 -3.59 7.11 11.42
CA ALA A 68 -4.29 7.45 12.66
C ALA A 68 -5.64 8.14 12.40
N ASN A 69 -5.66 9.04 11.41
CA ASN A 69 -6.81 9.86 11.10
C ASN A 69 -7.83 9.00 10.35
N LEU A 70 -8.95 8.70 11.01
CA LEU A 70 -10.09 7.98 10.44
C LEU A 70 -9.74 6.59 9.87
N GLY A 71 -8.60 6.01 10.26
CA GLY A 71 -8.16 4.71 9.77
C GLY A 71 -7.88 4.66 8.27
N TYR A 72 -7.55 5.80 7.65
CA TYR A 72 -7.39 5.87 6.20
C TYR A 72 -6.20 5.04 5.69
N TRP A 73 -6.37 4.42 4.53
CA TRP A 73 -5.30 3.76 3.78
C TRP A 73 -5.57 3.85 2.28
N GLN A 74 -4.51 3.73 1.47
CA GLN A 74 -4.58 3.85 0.02
C GLN A 74 -3.53 2.95 -0.67
N MET A 75 -3.93 2.32 -1.77
CA MET A 75 -3.08 1.52 -2.65
C MET A 75 -3.36 1.83 -4.12
N LYS A 76 -2.32 1.72 -4.96
CA LYS A 76 -2.45 1.70 -6.43
C LYS A 76 -2.83 0.30 -6.88
N VAL A 77 -3.84 0.17 -7.74
CA VAL A 77 -4.33 -1.12 -8.23
C VAL A 77 -4.70 -1.05 -9.71
N SER A 78 -4.69 -2.20 -10.36
CA SER A 78 -5.27 -2.36 -11.71
C SER A 78 -6.67 -2.97 -11.62
N PRO A 79 -7.52 -2.82 -12.65
CA PRO A 79 -8.78 -3.56 -12.75
C PRO A 79 -8.57 -5.07 -12.55
N GLY A 80 -9.43 -5.72 -11.78
CA GLY A 80 -9.28 -7.13 -11.46
C GLY A 80 -9.77 -7.53 -10.07
N VAL A 81 -9.40 -8.75 -9.67
CA VAL A 81 -9.77 -9.34 -8.39
C VAL A 81 -8.53 -9.45 -7.50
N TRP A 82 -8.65 -8.91 -6.30
CA TRP A 82 -7.57 -8.75 -5.35
C TRP A 82 -7.93 -9.35 -3.99
N PHE A 83 -6.92 -9.73 -3.22
CA PHE A 83 -7.03 -10.26 -1.87
C PHE A 83 -6.32 -9.33 -0.91
N LEU A 84 -7.07 -8.67 -0.04
CA LEU A 84 -6.54 -7.81 1.02
C LEU A 84 -6.32 -8.64 2.29
N GLN A 85 -5.13 -8.53 2.88
CA GLN A 85 -4.72 -9.29 4.05
C GLN A 85 -3.99 -8.40 5.06
N LEU A 86 -3.95 -8.82 6.32
CA LEU A 86 -3.01 -8.24 7.28
C LEU A 86 -1.60 -8.70 6.91
N ALA A 87 -0.64 -7.79 6.92
CA ALA A 87 0.74 -8.14 6.64
C ALA A 87 1.27 -9.16 7.67
N PRO A 88 2.04 -10.18 7.24
CA PRO A 88 2.72 -11.10 8.15
C PRO A 88 3.56 -10.36 9.20
N GLY A 89 3.57 -10.91 10.42
CA GLY A 89 4.22 -10.30 11.59
C GLY A 89 3.22 -9.61 12.50
N ARG A 90 3.64 -8.51 13.15
CA ARG A 90 2.91 -7.93 14.30
C ARG A 90 1.44 -7.57 14.00
N SER A 91 1.15 -7.11 12.78
CA SER A 91 -0.23 -6.82 12.37
C SER A 91 -1.10 -8.08 12.39
N SER A 92 -0.66 -9.15 11.75
CA SER A 92 -1.36 -10.44 11.72
C SER A 92 -1.33 -11.22 13.06
N GLU A 93 -0.32 -10.98 13.91
CA GLU A 93 -0.19 -11.56 15.25
C GLU A 93 -1.16 -10.93 16.26
N LEU A 94 -1.42 -9.64 16.13
CA LEU A 94 -2.28 -8.90 17.05
C LEU A 94 -3.74 -8.87 16.60
N TYR A 95 -4.00 -8.81 15.29
CA TYR A 95 -5.34 -8.58 14.76
C TYR A 95 -5.82 -9.70 13.85
N ILE A 96 -7.15 -9.73 13.67
CA ILE A 96 -7.86 -10.43 12.61
C ILE A 96 -8.93 -9.50 12.03
N PHE A 97 -9.34 -9.73 10.79
CA PHE A 97 -10.55 -9.09 10.28
C PHE A 97 -11.75 -9.56 11.08
N LYS A 98 -12.65 -8.64 11.40
CA LYS A 98 -13.95 -9.00 11.92
C LYS A 98 -14.74 -9.70 10.81
N GLU A 99 -15.32 -10.85 11.16
CA GLU A 99 -16.28 -11.53 10.30
C GLU A 99 -17.57 -10.71 10.24
N ASP A 100 -18.08 -10.49 9.04
CA ASP A 100 -19.45 -10.04 8.87
C ASP A 100 -20.36 -11.21 9.30
N ASP A 101 -21.45 -10.94 10.03
CA ASP A 101 -22.32 -11.92 10.72
C ASP A 101 -23.02 -12.95 9.79
N ASP A 102 -22.61 -13.02 8.52
CA ASP A 102 -23.15 -13.88 7.47
C ASP A 102 -22.52 -15.28 7.51
N GLY A 103 -22.76 -16.01 8.60
CA GLY A 103 -22.82 -17.49 8.69
C GLY A 103 -21.60 -18.35 8.32
N SER A 104 -20.57 -17.79 7.70
CA SER A 104 -19.39 -18.50 7.22
C SER A 104 -18.31 -18.50 8.29
N LYS A 105 -18.33 -19.51 9.15
CA LYS A 105 -17.40 -19.76 10.29
C LYS A 105 -15.95 -20.05 9.89
N ASN A 106 -15.49 -19.53 8.76
CA ASN A 106 -14.08 -19.58 8.38
C ASN A 106 -13.48 -18.21 8.65
N LYS A 107 -12.62 -18.15 9.67
CA LYS A 107 -11.72 -17.04 10.00
C LYS A 107 -11.06 -16.53 8.73
N GLN A 108 -11.67 -15.56 8.07
CA GLN A 108 -11.22 -15.10 6.76
C GLN A 108 -9.88 -14.39 6.96
N SER A 109 -8.80 -15.03 6.53
CA SER A 109 -7.46 -14.45 6.52
C SER A 109 -7.32 -13.33 5.48
N SER A 110 -8.29 -13.23 4.55
CA SER A 110 -8.28 -12.28 3.45
C SER A 110 -9.69 -11.78 3.09
N LYS A 111 -9.80 -10.52 2.68
CA LYS A 111 -11.01 -9.94 2.09
C LYS A 111 -10.85 -9.86 0.57
N LEU A 112 -11.85 -10.34 -0.18
CA LEU A 112 -11.89 -10.29 -1.64
C LEU A 112 -12.34 -8.90 -2.11
N ILE A 113 -11.57 -8.26 -3.00
CA ILE A 113 -11.85 -6.94 -3.53
C ILE A 113 -11.86 -6.99 -5.05
N THR A 114 -13.01 -6.69 -5.66
CA THR A 114 -13.13 -6.52 -7.11
C THR A 114 -13.06 -5.04 -7.49
N ILE A 115 -12.19 -4.72 -8.44
CA ILE A 115 -12.03 -3.40 -9.07
C ILE A 115 -12.59 -3.49 -10.49
N ASN A 116 -13.83 -3.01 -10.67
CA ASN A 116 -14.57 -3.03 -11.93
C ASN A 116 -15.01 -1.64 -12.41
N SER A 117 -14.48 -0.57 -11.79
CA SER A 117 -14.81 0.82 -12.08
C SER A 117 -13.54 1.67 -12.15
N LEU A 118 -13.48 2.59 -13.12
CA LEU A 118 -12.38 3.54 -13.26
C LEU A 118 -12.40 4.66 -12.20
N ARG A 119 -13.47 4.75 -11.39
CA ARG A 119 -13.57 5.73 -10.29
C ARG A 119 -12.82 5.32 -9.03
N GLY A 120 -12.14 4.16 -9.06
CA GLY A 120 -11.56 3.55 -7.86
C GLY A 120 -12.62 2.88 -6.98
N LYS A 121 -12.23 2.50 -5.77
CA LYS A 121 -13.11 1.85 -4.80
C LYS A 121 -12.72 2.26 -3.37
N VAL A 122 -13.73 2.43 -2.52
CA VAL A 122 -13.57 2.67 -1.09
C VAL A 122 -14.00 1.42 -0.33
N VAL A 123 -13.21 0.97 0.63
CA VAL A 123 -13.49 -0.21 1.46
C VAL A 123 -13.54 0.18 2.93
N HIS A 124 -14.62 -0.18 3.61
CA HIS A 124 -14.71 -0.09 5.06
C HIS A 124 -14.46 -1.47 5.66
N MET A 125 -13.58 -1.53 6.65
CA MET A 125 -13.19 -2.78 7.31
C MET A 125 -13.03 -2.56 8.80
N GLU A 126 -13.39 -3.59 9.56
CA GLU A 126 -13.19 -3.62 11.00
C GLU A 126 -12.21 -4.75 11.34
N VAL A 127 -11.30 -4.47 12.27
CA VAL A 127 -10.41 -5.46 12.86
C VAL A 127 -10.69 -5.60 14.34
N VAL A 128 -10.39 -6.79 14.85
CA VAL A 128 -10.45 -7.08 16.29
C VAL A 128 -9.14 -7.70 16.73
N LYS A 129 -8.72 -7.39 17.96
CA LYS A 129 -7.56 -8.05 18.54
C LYS A 129 -7.80 -9.55 18.70
N ARG A 130 -6.75 -10.32 18.51
CA ARG A 130 -6.76 -11.74 18.81
C ARG A 130 -6.91 -11.96 20.31
N LYS A 131 -7.55 -13.09 20.66
CA LYS A 131 -7.70 -13.52 22.05
C LYS A 131 -6.33 -13.61 22.74
N GLY A 132 -6.19 -12.96 23.88
CA GLY A 132 -4.95 -12.90 24.67
C GLY A 132 -3.96 -11.80 24.24
N LYS A 133 -4.33 -10.96 23.26
CA LYS A 133 -3.52 -9.84 22.76
C LYS A 133 -4.16 -8.48 23.02
N GLU A 134 -5.26 -8.44 23.78
CA GLU A 134 -6.12 -7.27 24.01
C GLU A 134 -5.33 -6.08 24.60
N HIS A 135 -4.35 -6.37 25.44
CA HIS A 135 -3.52 -5.36 26.12
C HIS A 135 -2.23 -5.00 25.37
N GLU A 136 -1.92 -5.69 24.27
CA GLU A 136 -0.72 -5.37 23.48
C GLU A 136 -0.97 -4.16 22.59
N LYS A 137 0.01 -3.25 22.54
CA LYS A 137 0.01 -2.11 21.63
C LYS A 137 0.62 -2.50 20.29
N LEU A 138 0.01 -2.08 19.19
CA LEU A 138 0.53 -2.34 17.85
C LEU A 138 1.89 -1.68 17.64
N LEU A 139 1.96 -0.38 17.97
CA LEU A 139 3.19 0.38 17.97
C LEU A 139 3.89 0.21 19.32
N ILE A 140 5.16 -0.17 19.26
CA ILE A 140 6.04 -0.15 20.41
C ILE A 140 6.49 1.31 20.55
N PRO A 141 6.26 1.99 21.69
CA PRO A 141 6.83 3.30 21.90
C PRO A 141 8.36 3.21 21.80
N ASP A 142 8.98 4.19 21.17
CA ASP A 142 10.42 4.37 21.30
C ASP A 142 10.67 4.79 22.75
N ASP A 143 11.07 3.84 23.60
CA ASP A 143 11.53 4.14 24.95
C ASP A 143 12.87 4.90 24.85
N ASP A 144 12.78 6.22 24.61
CA ASP A 144 13.85 7.18 24.85
C ASP A 144 13.39 8.14 25.95
N ASP A 145 13.44 7.67 27.18
CA ASP A 145 13.24 8.51 28.36
C ASP A 145 14.29 8.23 29.45
N ASN A 146 15.55 7.96 29.05
CA ASN A 146 16.70 8.08 29.94
C ASN A 146 18.05 8.28 29.20
N LEU A 147 18.58 9.51 29.34
CA LEU A 147 19.99 9.92 29.35
C LEU A 147 20.74 10.15 28.00
N GLN A 148 20.87 11.45 27.70
CA GLN A 148 22.07 12.17 27.20
C GLN A 148 22.56 11.93 25.75
N ASP A 149 22.49 13.02 24.97
CA ASP A 149 23.44 13.43 23.92
C ASP A 149 23.73 12.49 22.73
N LYS A 150 23.01 12.68 21.61
CA LYS A 150 23.54 13.33 20.38
C LYS A 150 22.67 13.02 19.15
N LYS A 151 22.38 14.09 18.41
CA LYS A 151 21.91 14.15 17.02
C LYS A 151 22.23 12.91 16.16
N LYS A 152 21.20 12.25 15.64
CA LYS A 152 21.01 11.93 14.20
C LYS A 152 19.65 11.26 13.95
N GLY A 153 18.80 11.98 13.22
CA GLY A 153 17.77 11.47 12.30
C GLY A 153 16.80 10.41 12.82
N SER A 154 15.59 10.86 13.17
CA SER A 154 14.32 10.11 13.24
C SER A 154 14.39 8.68 12.67
N GLY A 155 14.59 7.71 13.56
CA GLY A 155 14.74 6.30 13.22
C GLY A 155 13.40 5.66 12.89
N TRP A 156 13.23 5.21 11.65
CA TRP A 156 12.09 4.41 11.25
C TRP A 156 12.22 3.02 11.90
N ASN A 157 11.18 2.55 12.57
CA ASN A 157 11.14 1.28 13.31
C ASN A 157 11.86 0.13 12.57
N SER A 158 12.71 -0.62 13.25
CA SER A 158 13.51 -1.72 12.64
C SER A 158 12.65 -2.83 12.01
N ASN A 159 11.44 -3.04 12.53
CA ASN A 159 10.45 -3.94 11.93
C ASN A 159 9.82 -3.37 10.64
N LEU A 160 9.75 -2.04 10.52
CA LEU A 160 9.29 -1.33 9.33
C LEU A 160 10.32 -1.48 8.18
N LEU A 161 11.61 -1.35 8.49
CA LEU A 161 12.67 -1.48 7.48
C LEU A 161 12.84 -2.94 6.98
N LYS A 162 12.63 -3.93 7.86
CA LYS A 162 12.67 -5.34 7.48
C LYS A 162 11.56 -5.71 6.49
N TRP A 163 10.33 -5.24 6.67
CA TRP A 163 9.27 -5.56 5.70
C TRP A 163 9.50 -4.83 4.36
N ALA A 164 9.90 -3.56 4.38
CA ALA A 164 10.13 -2.76 3.16
C ALA A 164 11.30 -3.30 2.32
N SER A 165 12.33 -3.86 2.95
CA SER A 165 13.46 -4.47 2.26
C SER A 165 13.10 -5.67 1.37
N GLY A 166 11.99 -6.37 1.67
CA GLY A 166 11.49 -7.47 0.85
C GLY A 166 10.98 -7.04 -0.53
N PHE A 167 10.62 -5.77 -0.70
CA PHE A 167 10.12 -5.21 -1.95
C PHE A 167 11.22 -4.71 -2.89
N ILE A 168 12.29 -4.13 -2.34
CA ILE A 168 13.40 -3.57 -3.13
C ILE A 168 14.20 -4.65 -3.87
N SER A 169 14.20 -5.90 -3.37
CA SER A 169 14.92 -7.00 -4.04
C SER A 169 14.27 -7.47 -5.34
N SER A 170 13.03 -7.06 -5.66
CA SER A 170 12.32 -7.57 -6.85
C SER A 170 12.45 -6.69 -8.10
N SER A 171 13.17 -5.56 -8.03
CA SER A 171 13.30 -4.61 -9.17
C SER A 171 14.62 -4.70 -9.96
N GLU A 172 15.50 -5.67 -9.68
CA GLU A 172 16.74 -5.88 -10.45
C GLU A 172 16.82 -7.29 -11.05
N GLN A 173 15.99 -7.58 -12.06
CA GLN A 173 16.36 -8.58 -13.06
C GLN A 173 15.55 -8.39 -14.34
N SER A 174 16.10 -7.62 -15.28
CA SER A 174 15.85 -7.72 -16.73
C SER A 174 16.75 -6.74 -17.46
N LYS A 175 17.97 -7.16 -17.82
CA LYS A 175 18.73 -6.68 -18.98
C LYS A 175 19.98 -7.54 -19.16
N ASN A 176 19.90 -8.51 -20.06
CA ASN A 176 20.87 -8.75 -21.13
C ASN A 176 20.55 -10.07 -21.82
N ALA A 177 19.96 -9.96 -23.02
CA ALA A 177 19.97 -11.04 -24.00
C ALA A 177 20.22 -10.41 -25.37
N GLU A 178 21.50 -10.22 -25.70
CA GLU A 178 21.97 -10.19 -27.09
C GLU A 178 23.49 -10.41 -27.12
N SER A 179 23.93 -11.57 -27.61
CA SER A 179 25.01 -11.71 -28.61
C SER A 179 25.32 -13.18 -28.97
N ASN A 180 25.26 -13.46 -30.27
CA ASN A 180 26.07 -14.38 -31.10
C ASN A 180 25.87 -15.92 -31.07
N SER A 181 25.30 -16.38 -32.21
CA SER A 181 25.63 -17.45 -33.19
C SER A 181 26.68 -18.55 -32.86
N PRO A 182 26.69 -19.70 -33.58
CA PRO A 182 26.78 -19.82 -35.05
C PRO A 182 25.50 -20.22 -35.77
#